data_AF-A0A928U0T4-F1
#
_entry.id   AF-A0A928U0T4-F1
#
_cell.length_a   1.000
_cell.length_b   1.000
_cell.length_c   1.000
_cell.angle_alpha   90.00
_cell.angle_beta   90.00
_cell.angle_gamma   90.00
#
_symmetry.space_group_name_H-M   'P 1'
#
loop_
_entity.id
_entity.type
_entity.pdbx_description
1 polymer ?
#
loop_
_entity_poly.entity_id
_entity_poly.type
_entity_poly.pdbx_seq_one_letter_code
_entity_poly.pdbx_strand_id
1 'polypeptide(L)'
;MSDLEQFVLDYVQEAGGLVEPPAYGVYEALLPEPVARRWRIPAYLQLTFAETERGDAFHLGYNHPLVEQMVQEAHGRTASARLYINDLRLDKSGIDDLAVKSWVILNGRAQLQKRATSSRVCHTYIRFNFKAAILSDEKQERLVSVLMDAYTGSRVANAGLIESRATAVAPDVTLASLPAAPLRWQRQKDSPPLKAPLAETTLQALLEQAQTAILQEMQADLAALQKRVSRFHLLDEARLTDYYNSLEKDLRARLQTASADRQPGLQDKLTTVQTERRHKLADLAERYQVQINLTLLNLLVIQQPKIIQPVEIANRSTRISVYAVYDPLLRQLEPLHCQVCGQPGHRLYLCHNGHLAHEECLAPACIDCKRVFCGDCAHEVDECAVCRQPLCRHSQMICPTCGRHTCQAHRELCHANDGRPVALTVPTVAAPAAPPPVAKTPAPAPAAPKGKTPPAKTKPKVIPAPPKPQLPKGTPKPVRMEVILHHNAVAAYLLGKRDREIATRVWELVPEEGGILRNCTCEKGAPAGQMA
;
A
#
# COMPACT_ATOMS: atom_id res chain seq x y z
N MET A 1 -11.79 24.79 -6.21
CA MET A 1 -11.31 25.05 -4.84
C MET A 1 -9.88 24.59 -4.77
N SER A 2 -8.96 25.44 -4.32
CA SER A 2 -7.56 25.03 -4.09
C SER A 2 -7.44 24.22 -2.80
N ASP A 3 -6.39 23.41 -2.66
CA ASP A 3 -6.17 22.62 -1.43
C ASP A 3 -6.01 23.52 -0.19
N LEU A 4 -5.40 24.71 -0.37
CA LEU A 4 -5.27 25.73 0.68
C LEU A 4 -6.64 26.29 1.10
N GLU A 5 -7.46 26.65 0.12
CA GLU A 5 -8.80 27.17 0.34
C GLU A 5 -9.65 26.16 1.11
N GLN A 6 -9.64 24.90 0.70
CA GLN A 6 -10.34 23.84 1.41
C GLN A 6 -9.83 23.70 2.86
N PHE A 7 -8.50 23.64 3.06
CA PHE A 7 -7.90 23.51 4.39
C PHE A 7 -8.33 24.62 5.35
N VAL A 8 -8.24 25.88 4.93
CA VAL A 8 -8.57 27.01 5.80
C VAL A 8 -10.04 27.01 6.18
N LEU A 9 -10.94 26.79 5.21
CA LEU A 9 -12.38 26.84 5.46
C LEU A 9 -12.81 25.69 6.38
N ASP A 10 -12.28 24.49 6.16
CA ASP A 10 -12.54 23.32 7.01
C ASP A 10 -12.01 23.55 8.43
N TYR A 11 -10.81 24.12 8.57
CA TYR A 11 -10.21 24.40 9.88
C TYR A 11 -10.97 25.45 10.67
N VAL A 12 -11.49 26.49 9.99
CA VAL A 12 -12.38 27.49 10.59
C VAL A 12 -13.65 26.83 11.11
N GLN A 13 -14.28 25.97 10.32
CA GLN A 13 -15.49 25.24 10.72
C GLN A 13 -15.22 24.28 11.89
N GLU A 14 -14.10 23.54 11.86
CA GLU A 14 -13.68 22.65 12.96
C GLU A 14 -13.44 23.43 14.25
N ALA A 15 -12.90 24.65 14.17
CA ALA A 15 -12.73 25.53 15.32
C ALA A 15 -14.06 26.10 15.85
N GLY A 16 -15.21 25.74 15.25
CA GLY A 16 -16.54 26.21 15.61
C GLY A 16 -16.95 27.52 14.92
N GLY A 17 -16.19 27.93 13.88
CA GLY A 17 -16.51 29.09 13.07
C GLY A 17 -17.60 28.81 12.03
N LEU A 18 -18.33 29.84 11.66
CA LEU A 18 -19.30 29.82 10.56
C LEU A 18 -18.64 30.43 9.34
N VAL A 19 -18.81 29.78 8.18
CA VAL A 19 -18.26 30.22 6.91
C VAL A 19 -19.41 30.29 5.90
N GLU A 20 -19.63 31.45 5.32
CA GLU A 20 -20.59 31.62 4.24
C GLU A 20 -19.97 31.29 2.87
N PRO A 21 -20.78 30.77 1.92
CA PRO A 21 -20.31 30.54 0.56
C PRO A 21 -19.81 31.84 -0.08
N PRO A 22 -18.85 31.76 -1.01
CA PRO A 22 -18.13 32.94 -1.48
C PRO A 22 -19.02 33.84 -2.32
N ALA A 23 -19.00 35.14 -2.04
CA ALA A 23 -19.54 36.18 -2.91
C ALA A 23 -18.36 36.88 -3.62
N TYR A 24 -18.33 36.81 -4.96
CA TYR A 24 -17.24 37.39 -5.77
C TYR A 24 -15.82 36.92 -5.40
N GLY A 25 -15.66 35.69 -4.92
CA GLY A 25 -14.36 35.13 -4.53
C GLY A 25 -13.87 35.57 -3.14
N VAL A 26 -14.76 36.16 -2.34
CA VAL A 26 -14.54 36.49 -0.92
C VAL A 26 -15.47 35.64 -0.06
N TYR A 27 -14.90 34.96 0.93
CA TYR A 27 -15.61 34.19 1.93
C TYR A 27 -15.80 35.03 3.19
N GLU A 28 -16.99 35.00 3.78
CA GLU A 28 -17.22 35.61 5.09
C GLU A 28 -17.14 34.55 6.17
N ALA A 29 -16.31 34.78 7.18
CA ALA A 29 -16.10 33.86 8.29
C ALA A 29 -16.32 34.57 9.63
N LEU A 30 -17.10 33.93 10.50
CA LEU A 30 -17.33 34.35 11.87
C LEU A 30 -16.76 33.31 12.84
N LEU A 31 -15.76 33.71 13.62
CA LEU A 31 -15.07 32.88 14.60
C LEU A 31 -15.64 33.04 16.01
N PRO A 32 -15.64 31.97 16.82
CA PRO A 32 -15.87 32.09 18.25
C PRO A 32 -14.81 32.98 18.91
N GLU A 33 -15.21 33.80 19.87
CA GLU A 33 -14.34 34.71 20.62
C GLU A 33 -13.05 34.06 21.16
N PRO A 34 -13.06 32.82 21.71
CA PRO A 34 -11.84 32.16 22.16
C PRO A 34 -10.84 31.86 21.02
N VAL A 35 -11.35 31.55 19.83
CA VAL A 35 -10.54 31.22 18.65
C VAL A 35 -9.93 32.49 18.06
N ALA A 36 -10.75 33.54 17.90
CA ALA A 36 -10.30 34.85 17.42
C ALA A 36 -9.17 35.42 18.30
N ARG A 37 -9.31 35.33 19.63
CA ARG A 37 -8.26 35.72 20.59
C ARG A 37 -7.00 34.88 20.47
N ARG A 38 -7.13 33.56 20.32
CA ARG A 38 -5.99 32.64 20.18
C ARG A 38 -5.19 32.90 18.91
N TRP A 39 -5.88 33.17 17.80
CA TRP A 39 -5.26 33.50 16.51
C TRP A 39 -4.89 34.98 16.37
N ARG A 40 -5.24 35.81 17.35
CA ARG A 40 -4.99 37.26 17.38
C ARG A 40 -5.54 37.98 16.14
N ILE A 41 -6.74 37.59 15.72
CA ILE A 41 -7.46 38.18 14.59
C ILE A 41 -8.88 38.61 14.99
N PRO A 42 -9.54 39.48 14.23
CA PRO A 42 -10.94 39.81 14.47
C PRO A 42 -11.86 38.58 14.40
N ALA A 43 -12.96 38.61 15.15
CA ALA A 43 -13.95 37.53 15.10
C ALA A 43 -14.65 37.43 13.75
N TYR A 44 -14.85 38.55 13.06
CA TYR A 44 -15.38 38.59 11.69
C TYR A 44 -14.24 38.81 10.69
N LEU A 45 -14.18 37.97 9.67
CA LEU A 45 -13.12 37.97 8.65
C LEU A 45 -13.75 37.88 7.26
N GLN A 46 -13.18 38.63 6.32
CA GLN A 46 -13.39 38.42 4.90
C GLN A 46 -12.13 37.75 4.35
N LEU A 47 -12.24 36.52 3.86
CA LEU A 47 -11.11 35.72 3.40
C LEU A 47 -11.09 35.65 1.87
N THR A 48 -9.92 35.80 1.27
CA THR A 48 -9.73 35.62 -0.17
C THR A 48 -8.45 34.82 -0.44
N PHE A 49 -8.49 33.98 -1.47
CA PHE A 49 -7.37 33.10 -1.87
C PHE A 49 -6.79 33.46 -3.24
N ALA A 50 -7.33 34.52 -3.85
CA ALA A 50 -6.86 35.09 -5.11
C ALA A 50 -6.53 36.57 -4.88
N GLU A 51 -5.56 37.09 -5.63
CA GLU A 51 -5.30 38.52 -5.64
C GLU A 51 -6.56 39.27 -6.06
N THR A 52 -7.11 40.06 -5.14
CA THR A 52 -8.29 40.89 -5.37
C THR A 52 -7.95 42.34 -5.10
N GLU A 53 -8.40 43.25 -5.98
CA GLU A 53 -8.15 44.69 -5.88
C GLU A 53 -9.01 45.38 -4.80
N ARG A 54 -9.90 44.64 -4.11
CA ARG A 54 -10.82 45.19 -3.10
C ARG A 54 -10.21 45.12 -1.70
N GLY A 55 -10.07 46.30 -1.10
CA GLY A 55 -9.56 46.50 0.25
C GLY A 55 -10.43 45.85 1.32
N ASP A 56 -9.75 45.43 2.38
CA ASP A 56 -10.19 44.84 3.66
C ASP A 56 -10.36 43.31 3.73
N ALA A 57 -10.25 42.57 2.62
CA ALA A 57 -10.21 41.10 2.66
C ALA A 57 -8.79 40.57 3.01
N PHE A 58 -8.72 39.62 3.93
CA PHE A 58 -7.52 38.86 4.28
C PHE A 58 -7.14 37.92 3.14
N HIS A 59 -6.08 38.28 2.42
CA HIS A 59 -5.50 37.41 1.41
C HIS A 59 -4.66 36.30 2.06
N LEU A 60 -5.11 35.05 1.90
CA LEU A 60 -4.47 33.88 2.47
C LEU A 60 -3.70 33.09 1.40
N GLY A 61 -2.39 32.95 1.62
CA GLY A 61 -1.49 32.11 0.82
C GLY A 61 -0.75 31.09 1.69
N TYR A 62 -0.01 30.17 1.06
CA TYR A 62 0.70 29.06 1.73
C TYR A 62 1.73 29.49 2.81
N ASN A 63 2.12 30.76 2.87
CA ASN A 63 3.07 31.29 3.87
C ASN A 63 2.44 32.36 4.78
N HIS A 64 1.11 32.51 4.76
CA HIS A 64 0.45 33.51 5.60
C HIS A 64 0.54 33.10 7.08
N PRO A 65 0.88 34.00 8.02
CA PRO A 65 1.06 33.64 9.43
C PRO A 65 -0.14 32.93 10.07
N LEU A 66 -1.36 33.33 9.69
CA LEU A 66 -2.57 32.64 10.13
C LEU A 66 -2.64 31.19 9.63
N VAL A 67 -2.27 30.95 8.37
CA VAL A 67 -2.25 29.60 7.78
C VAL A 67 -1.18 28.75 8.48
N GLU A 68 0.02 29.31 8.69
CA GLU A 68 1.08 28.63 9.45
C GLU A 68 0.66 28.30 10.88
N GLN A 69 -0.04 29.21 11.57
CA GLN A 69 -0.58 28.96 12.90
C GLN A 69 -1.64 27.84 12.87
N MET A 70 -2.55 27.85 11.91
CA MET A 70 -3.54 26.78 11.72
C MET A 70 -2.86 25.43 11.47
N VAL A 71 -1.82 25.39 10.63
CA VAL A 71 -1.03 24.19 10.35
C VAL A 71 -0.31 23.69 11.61
N GLN A 72 0.32 24.57 12.38
CA GLN A 72 0.97 24.17 13.64
C GLN A 72 -0.03 23.67 14.68
N GLU A 73 -1.15 24.36 14.87
CA GLU A 73 -2.20 23.90 15.77
C GLU A 73 -2.80 22.56 15.30
N ALA A 74 -2.96 22.35 13.99
CA ALA A 74 -3.41 21.08 13.42
C ALA A 74 -2.40 19.95 13.68
N HIS A 75 -1.10 20.22 13.51
CA HIS A 75 -0.03 19.26 13.82
C HIS A 75 0.09 18.93 15.31
N GLY A 76 -0.26 19.87 16.19
CA GLY A 76 -0.22 19.69 17.65
C GLY A 76 -1.40 18.89 18.22
N ARG A 77 -2.45 18.62 17.41
CA ARG A 77 -3.60 17.83 17.85
C ARG A 77 -3.35 16.34 17.64
N THR A 78 -3.95 15.51 18.50
CA THR A 78 -4.03 14.07 18.25
C THR A 78 -4.76 13.88 16.93
N ALA A 79 -4.04 13.39 15.92
CA ALA A 79 -4.55 13.34 14.56
C ALA A 79 -5.66 12.29 14.35
N SER A 80 -6.03 11.57 15.41
CA SER A 80 -7.07 10.54 15.38
C SER A 80 -8.43 11.09 15.81
N ALA A 81 -9.42 10.93 14.96
CA ALA A 81 -10.81 11.33 15.23
C ALA A 81 -11.73 10.11 15.31
N ARG A 82 -12.87 10.28 15.98
CA ARG A 82 -13.94 9.29 16.04
C ARG A 82 -15.23 9.89 15.52
N LEU A 83 -15.86 9.20 14.59
CA LEU A 83 -17.14 9.55 13.99
C LEU A 83 -18.16 8.43 14.21
N TYR A 84 -19.42 8.81 14.07
CA TYR A 84 -20.56 7.96 14.37
C TYR A 84 -21.60 8.06 13.24
N ILE A 85 -22.23 6.93 12.94
CA ILE A 85 -23.39 6.85 12.07
C ILE A 85 -24.58 6.50 12.95
N ASN A 86 -25.31 7.53 13.34
CA ASN A 86 -26.46 7.46 14.24
C ASN A 86 -27.78 7.22 13.47
N ASP A 87 -28.87 7.02 14.21
CA ASP A 87 -30.25 7.02 13.70
C ASP A 87 -30.56 5.95 12.62
N LEU A 88 -29.85 4.82 12.66
CA LEU A 88 -30.13 3.69 11.76
C LEU A 88 -31.24 2.79 12.31
N ARG A 89 -32.12 2.34 11.42
CA ARG A 89 -33.20 1.40 11.76
C ARG A 89 -32.66 -0.03 11.89
N LEU A 90 -32.85 -0.62 13.08
CA LEU A 90 -32.33 -1.96 13.45
C LEU A 90 -33.44 -3.03 13.59
N ASP A 91 -34.48 -2.94 12.78
CA ASP A 91 -35.70 -3.77 12.83
C ASP A 91 -35.87 -4.71 11.62
N LYS A 92 -34.79 -4.97 10.86
CA LYS A 92 -34.83 -5.87 9.71
C LYS A 92 -34.96 -7.34 10.15
N SER A 93 -36.03 -7.99 9.70
CA SER A 93 -36.24 -9.45 9.82
C SER A 93 -35.83 -10.20 8.53
N GLY A 94 -35.70 -11.53 8.63
CA GLY A 94 -35.40 -12.42 7.49
C GLY A 94 -33.98 -12.28 6.92
N ILE A 95 -33.01 -11.89 7.76
CA ILE A 95 -31.60 -11.70 7.38
C ILE A 95 -30.94 -13.03 6.98
N ASP A 96 -31.28 -14.10 7.69
CA ASP A 96 -30.84 -15.47 7.42
C ASP A 96 -31.38 -16.01 6.09
N ASP A 97 -32.67 -15.85 5.83
CA ASP A 97 -33.28 -16.22 4.53
C ASP A 97 -32.63 -15.44 3.38
N LEU A 98 -32.37 -14.15 3.58
CA LEU A 98 -31.68 -13.31 2.61
C LEU A 98 -30.24 -13.80 2.37
N ALA A 99 -29.53 -14.22 3.42
CA ALA A 99 -28.17 -14.74 3.33
C ALA A 99 -28.13 -16.06 2.57
N VAL A 100 -29.01 -17.00 2.90
CA VAL A 100 -29.10 -18.31 2.23
C VAL A 100 -29.39 -18.16 0.74
N LYS A 101 -30.20 -17.16 0.34
CA LYS A 101 -30.51 -16.90 -1.07
C LYS A 101 -29.40 -16.16 -1.83
N SER A 102 -28.64 -15.31 -1.14
CA SER A 102 -27.64 -14.44 -1.77
C SER A 102 -26.24 -15.07 -1.87
N TRP A 103 -25.87 -15.92 -0.91
CA TRP A 103 -24.52 -16.48 -0.88
C TRP A 103 -24.35 -17.68 -1.80
N VAL A 104 -23.28 -17.66 -2.60
CA VAL A 104 -22.93 -18.77 -3.50
C VAL A 104 -21.67 -19.47 -2.99
N ILE A 105 -21.85 -20.68 -2.46
CA ILE A 105 -20.75 -21.54 -2.01
C ILE A 105 -20.64 -22.69 -3.00
N LEU A 106 -19.56 -22.75 -3.77
CA LEU A 106 -19.48 -23.61 -4.95
C LEU A 106 -19.46 -25.11 -4.63
N ASN A 107 -18.92 -25.48 -3.47
CA ASN A 107 -18.86 -26.86 -2.99
C ASN A 107 -19.74 -27.11 -1.76
N GLY A 108 -20.65 -26.19 -1.42
CA GLY A 108 -21.44 -26.24 -0.19
C GLY A 108 -22.79 -25.55 -0.32
N ARG A 109 -23.54 -25.46 0.79
CA ARG A 109 -24.81 -24.72 0.85
C ARG A 109 -24.92 -23.98 2.18
N ALA A 110 -25.45 -22.77 2.12
CA ALA A 110 -25.91 -22.05 3.30
C ALA A 110 -27.28 -22.59 3.76
N GLN A 111 -27.50 -22.66 5.07
CA GLN A 111 -28.70 -23.17 5.71
C GLN A 111 -29.04 -22.35 6.95
N LEU A 112 -30.33 -22.29 7.27
CA LEU A 112 -30.82 -21.66 8.48
C LEU A 112 -30.31 -22.39 9.73
N GLN A 113 -29.75 -21.64 10.67
CA GLN A 113 -29.35 -22.18 11.97
C GLN A 113 -30.56 -22.22 12.92
N LYS A 114 -30.94 -23.41 13.38
CA LYS A 114 -32.12 -23.59 14.26
C LYS A 114 -31.96 -22.76 15.54
N ARG A 115 -33.02 -22.02 15.91
CA ARG A 115 -33.08 -21.16 17.11
C ARG A 115 -32.04 -20.03 17.14
N ALA A 116 -31.42 -19.69 16.00
CA ALA A 116 -30.55 -18.52 15.92
C ALA A 116 -31.39 -17.23 16.00
N THR A 117 -30.93 -16.27 16.81
CA THR A 117 -31.58 -14.96 16.96
C THR A 117 -30.62 -13.88 16.47
N SER A 118 -31.19 -12.86 15.83
CA SER A 118 -30.41 -11.73 15.33
C SER A 118 -29.97 -10.87 16.51
N SER A 119 -28.71 -10.47 16.53
CA SER A 119 -28.20 -9.52 17.52
C SER A 119 -27.80 -8.21 16.85
N ARG A 120 -27.90 -7.13 17.63
CA ARG A 120 -27.47 -5.80 17.22
C ARG A 120 -26.09 -5.55 17.81
N VAL A 121 -25.18 -5.04 16.99
CA VAL A 121 -23.78 -4.86 17.36
C VAL A 121 -23.23 -3.55 16.82
N CYS A 122 -22.27 -2.98 17.52
CA CYS A 122 -21.49 -1.84 17.06
C CYS A 122 -20.31 -2.34 16.19
N HIS A 123 -20.40 -2.14 14.88
CA HIS A 123 -19.26 -2.31 13.98
C HIS A 123 -18.32 -1.11 14.08
N THR A 124 -17.04 -1.36 13.82
CA THR A 124 -15.98 -0.34 13.86
C THR A 124 -15.21 -0.41 12.55
N TYR A 125 -15.21 0.70 11.82
CA TYR A 125 -14.33 0.91 10.69
C TYR A 125 -13.15 1.79 11.11
N ILE A 126 -11.99 1.55 10.51
CA ILE A 126 -10.78 2.32 10.76
C ILE A 126 -10.21 2.75 9.42
N ARG A 127 -10.19 4.06 9.18
CA ARG A 127 -9.48 4.65 8.04
C ARG A 127 -8.04 4.89 8.43
N PHE A 128 -7.13 4.32 7.67
CA PHE A 128 -5.71 4.61 7.78
C PHE A 128 -5.33 5.64 6.72
N ASN A 129 -4.77 6.77 7.15
CA ASN A 129 -4.28 7.82 6.27
C ASN A 129 -2.76 7.79 6.23
N PHE A 130 -2.20 7.67 5.03
CA PHE A 130 -0.75 7.57 4.83
C PHE A 130 -0.25 8.68 3.93
N LYS A 131 0.98 9.10 4.20
CA LYS A 131 1.83 9.72 3.19
C LYS A 131 2.55 8.61 2.43
N ALA A 132 2.26 8.48 1.13
CA ALA A 132 3.00 7.60 0.25
C ALA A 132 4.09 8.41 -0.48
N ALA A 133 5.35 8.13 -0.17
CA ALA A 133 6.50 8.66 -0.90
C ALA A 133 7.00 7.59 -1.87
N ILE A 134 6.74 7.79 -3.17
CA ILE A 134 7.24 6.95 -4.25
C ILE A 134 8.61 7.49 -4.65
N LEU A 135 9.65 6.67 -4.46
CA LEU A 135 11.03 6.98 -4.81
C LEU A 135 11.38 6.26 -6.11
N SER A 136 11.88 7.02 -7.09
CA SER A 136 12.37 6.52 -8.37
C SER A 136 13.47 7.47 -8.88
N ASP A 137 13.52 7.73 -10.19
CA ASP A 137 14.33 8.84 -10.74
C ASP A 137 13.89 10.20 -10.17
N GLU A 138 12.60 10.32 -9.87
CA GLU A 138 11.98 11.44 -9.18
C GLU A 138 11.25 10.97 -7.90
N LYS A 139 11.18 11.85 -6.90
CA LYS A 139 10.41 11.64 -5.68
C LYS A 139 9.01 12.23 -5.85
N GLN A 140 7.98 11.40 -5.68
CA GLN A 140 6.58 11.82 -5.70
C GLN A 140 5.95 11.55 -4.34
N GLU A 141 5.27 12.54 -3.77
CA GLU A 141 4.52 12.38 -2.52
C GLU A 141 3.02 12.53 -2.79
N ARG A 142 2.22 11.63 -2.23
CA ARG A 142 0.75 11.73 -2.26
C ARG A 142 0.13 11.23 -0.96
N LEU A 143 -1.05 11.74 -0.63
CA LEU A 143 -1.87 11.20 0.43
C LEU A 143 -2.68 10.03 -0.11
N VAL A 144 -2.68 8.91 0.61
CA VAL A 144 -3.49 7.74 0.30
C VAL A 144 -4.22 7.29 1.55
N SER A 145 -5.44 6.83 1.38
CA SER A 145 -6.31 6.44 2.48
C SER A 145 -6.96 5.11 2.18
N VAL A 146 -7.12 4.27 3.20
CA VAL A 146 -7.87 3.02 3.09
C VAL A 146 -8.76 2.83 4.30
N LEU A 147 -10.04 2.54 4.06
CA LEU A 147 -11.00 2.20 5.10
C LEU A 147 -11.04 0.69 5.29
N MET A 148 -10.79 0.24 6.53
CA MET A 148 -10.80 -1.16 6.92
C MET A 148 -11.98 -1.46 7.85
N ASP A 149 -12.62 -2.61 7.71
CA ASP A 149 -13.61 -3.11 8.68
C ASP A 149 -12.89 -3.95 9.74
N ALA A 150 -12.97 -3.54 11.01
CA ALA A 150 -12.35 -4.30 12.10
C ALA A 150 -13.00 -5.68 12.27
N TYR A 151 -14.27 -5.85 11.90
CA TYR A 151 -14.99 -7.11 12.04
C TYR A 151 -14.43 -8.20 11.11
N THR A 152 -14.09 -7.85 9.86
CA THR A 152 -13.60 -8.78 8.82
C THR A 152 -12.10 -8.70 8.55
N GLY A 153 -11.44 -7.61 8.95
CA GLY A 153 -10.03 -7.36 8.63
C GLY A 153 -9.80 -6.84 7.20
N SER A 154 -10.87 -6.51 6.49
CA SER A 154 -10.85 -6.28 5.04
C SER A 154 -11.06 -4.82 4.66
N ARG A 155 -10.58 -4.44 3.46
CA ARG A 155 -10.87 -3.13 2.87
C ARG A 155 -12.36 -3.01 2.55
N VAL A 156 -12.94 -1.85 2.86
CA VAL A 156 -14.34 -1.53 2.58
C VAL A 156 -14.46 -0.88 1.21
N ALA A 157 -15.23 -1.51 0.31
CA ALA A 157 -15.38 -1.02 -1.07
C ALA A 157 -16.11 0.33 -1.17
N ASN A 158 -17.12 0.57 -0.32
CA ASN A 158 -17.97 1.76 -0.36
C ASN A 158 -17.54 2.83 0.67
N ALA A 159 -16.23 3.03 0.84
CA ALA A 159 -15.68 3.91 1.87
C ALA A 159 -16.28 5.32 1.85
N GLY A 160 -16.34 5.97 0.67
CA GLY A 160 -16.86 7.33 0.56
C GLY A 160 -18.32 7.49 0.99
N LEU A 161 -19.16 6.47 0.79
CA LEU A 161 -20.56 6.54 1.23
C LEU A 161 -20.68 6.43 2.75
N ILE A 162 -19.92 5.54 3.37
CA ILE A 162 -19.86 5.40 4.84
C ILE A 162 -19.35 6.70 5.46
N GLU A 163 -18.25 7.24 4.92
CA GLU A 163 -17.63 8.47 5.41
C GLU A 163 -18.56 9.68 5.27
N SER A 164 -19.27 9.82 4.13
CA SER A 164 -20.22 10.92 3.91
C SER A 164 -21.39 10.96 4.91
N ARG A 165 -21.63 9.85 5.61
CA ARG A 165 -22.72 9.70 6.58
C ARG A 165 -22.23 9.69 8.02
N ALA A 166 -20.92 9.61 8.22
CA ALA A 166 -20.30 9.65 9.53
C ALA A 166 -20.19 11.10 10.01
N THR A 167 -20.53 11.34 11.28
CA THR A 167 -20.52 12.68 11.88
C THR A 167 -19.73 12.69 13.19
N ALA A 168 -19.21 13.85 13.59
CA ALA A 168 -18.55 14.02 14.89
C ALA A 168 -19.54 14.14 16.07
N VAL A 169 -20.86 14.06 15.79
CA VAL A 169 -21.90 14.06 16.82
C VAL A 169 -21.76 12.79 17.65
N ALA A 170 -21.81 12.93 18.97
CA ALA A 170 -21.73 11.83 19.92
C ALA A 170 -22.72 10.68 19.57
N PRO A 171 -22.40 9.43 19.93
CA PRO A 171 -23.25 8.31 19.61
C PRO A 171 -24.62 8.46 20.27
N ASP A 172 -25.68 8.14 19.54
CA ASP A 172 -27.03 8.09 20.12
C ASP A 172 -27.14 6.98 21.18
N VAL A 173 -28.22 7.00 21.96
CA VAL A 173 -28.46 6.02 23.04
C VAL A 173 -28.49 4.58 22.50
N THR A 174 -28.96 4.39 21.27
CA THR A 174 -29.01 3.08 20.64
C THR A 174 -27.60 2.57 20.40
N LEU A 175 -26.78 3.30 19.65
CA LEU A 175 -25.41 2.94 19.30
C LEU A 175 -24.53 2.78 20.55
N ALA A 176 -24.62 3.71 21.51
CA ALA A 176 -23.85 3.67 22.75
C ALA A 176 -24.12 2.42 23.60
N SER A 177 -25.33 1.84 23.51
CA SER A 177 -25.73 0.64 24.26
C SER A 177 -25.33 -0.69 23.59
N LEU A 178 -24.91 -0.68 22.33
CA LEU A 178 -24.63 -1.90 21.59
C LEU A 178 -23.29 -2.52 22.00
N PRO A 179 -23.21 -3.86 22.11
CA PRO A 179 -21.94 -4.54 22.28
C PRO A 179 -21.08 -4.40 21.01
N ALA A 180 -19.76 -4.36 21.18
CA ALA A 180 -18.83 -4.36 20.06
C ALA A 180 -19.00 -5.65 19.22
N ALA A 181 -18.95 -5.50 17.89
CA ALA A 181 -18.99 -6.65 16.99
C ALA A 181 -17.78 -7.57 17.24
N PRO A 182 -17.98 -8.90 17.32
CA PRO A 182 -16.90 -9.83 17.58
C PRO A 182 -15.96 -9.92 16.38
N LEU A 183 -14.66 -9.96 16.59
CA LEU A 183 -13.69 -10.10 15.50
C LEU A 183 -13.76 -11.52 14.92
N ARG A 184 -13.81 -11.65 13.57
CA ARG A 184 -14.01 -12.95 12.89
C ARG A 184 -12.92 -13.35 11.91
N TRP A 185 -11.89 -12.54 11.81
CA TRP A 185 -10.68 -12.87 11.08
C TRP A 185 -9.58 -13.26 12.06
N GLN A 186 -8.70 -14.14 11.61
CA GLN A 186 -7.55 -14.60 12.38
C GLN A 186 -6.28 -14.28 11.59
N ARG A 187 -5.21 -13.95 12.29
CA ARG A 187 -3.86 -13.95 11.70
C ARG A 187 -3.39 -15.40 11.52
N GLN A 188 -2.20 -15.57 10.93
CA GLN A 188 -1.45 -16.83 10.93
C GLN A 188 -1.53 -17.52 12.30
N LYS A 189 -1.53 -18.85 12.29
CA LYS A 189 -1.83 -19.76 13.42
C LYS A 189 -1.10 -19.44 14.74
N ASP A 190 0.05 -18.75 14.66
CA ASP A 190 0.92 -18.43 15.81
C ASP A 190 0.74 -17.00 16.36
N SER A 191 -0.17 -16.19 15.80
CA SER A 191 -0.38 -14.82 16.24
C SER A 191 -1.29 -14.71 17.47
N PRO A 192 -1.09 -13.69 18.33
CA PRO A 192 -1.94 -13.48 19.50
C PRO A 192 -3.40 -13.25 19.09
N PRO A 193 -4.37 -13.77 19.87
CA PRO A 193 -5.78 -13.64 19.54
C PRO A 193 -6.21 -12.17 19.57
N LEU A 194 -7.01 -11.79 18.58
CA LEU A 194 -7.60 -10.46 18.50
C LEU A 194 -8.75 -10.37 19.51
N LYS A 195 -8.71 -9.37 20.40
CA LYS A 195 -9.64 -9.25 21.53
C LYS A 195 -10.74 -8.21 21.33
N ALA A 196 -10.39 -7.04 20.76
CA ALA A 196 -11.33 -5.93 20.60
C ALA A 196 -10.94 -5.07 19.38
N PRO A 197 -11.91 -4.42 18.70
CA PRO A 197 -11.66 -3.67 17.47
C PRO A 197 -10.55 -2.61 17.56
N LEU A 198 -10.43 -1.95 18.71
CA LEU A 198 -9.46 -0.87 18.95
C LEU A 198 -8.27 -1.31 19.83
N ALA A 199 -8.11 -2.61 20.10
CA ALA A 199 -6.93 -3.11 20.80
C ALA A 199 -5.70 -2.96 19.91
N GLU A 200 -4.54 -2.64 20.50
CA GLU A 200 -3.28 -2.43 19.79
C GLU A 200 -2.92 -3.58 18.83
N THR A 201 -3.08 -4.84 19.29
CA THR A 201 -2.82 -6.03 18.47
C THR A 201 -3.73 -6.14 17.24
N THR A 202 -4.94 -5.58 17.32
CA THR A 202 -5.91 -5.53 16.22
C THR A 202 -5.58 -4.39 15.29
N LEU A 203 -5.24 -3.21 15.81
CA LEU A 203 -4.81 -2.06 15.01
C LEU A 203 -3.53 -2.36 14.22
N GLN A 204 -2.55 -3.03 14.81
CA GLN A 204 -1.32 -3.44 14.13
C GLN A 204 -1.61 -4.43 12.99
N ALA A 205 -2.47 -5.42 13.24
CA ALA A 205 -2.85 -6.38 12.22
C ALA A 205 -3.67 -5.72 11.08
N LEU A 206 -4.55 -4.78 11.40
CA LEU A 206 -5.28 -3.99 10.40
C LEU A 206 -4.35 -3.07 9.62
N LEU A 207 -3.31 -2.52 10.25
CA LEU A 207 -2.30 -1.70 9.59
C LEU A 207 -1.55 -2.49 8.51
N GLU A 208 -1.15 -3.72 8.80
CA GLU A 208 -0.50 -4.63 7.83
C GLU A 208 -1.42 -4.92 6.63
N GLN A 209 -2.71 -5.20 6.91
CA GLN A 209 -3.72 -5.42 5.86
C GLN A 209 -4.00 -4.13 5.05
N ALA A 210 -4.04 -2.98 5.71
CA ALA A 210 -4.22 -1.67 5.09
C ALA A 210 -3.07 -1.34 4.14
N GLN A 211 -1.82 -1.58 4.56
CA GLN A 211 -0.63 -1.41 3.70
C GLN A 211 -0.72 -2.31 2.45
N THR A 212 -1.09 -3.57 2.64
CA THR A 212 -1.26 -4.52 1.53
C THR A 212 -2.35 -4.05 0.56
N ALA A 213 -3.50 -3.59 1.09
CA ALA A 213 -4.61 -3.08 0.29
C ALA A 213 -4.23 -1.83 -0.52
N ILE A 214 -3.44 -0.92 0.05
CA ILE A 214 -2.91 0.27 -0.66
C ILE A 214 -1.99 -0.14 -1.80
N LEU A 215 -1.09 -1.10 -1.56
CA LEU A 215 -0.17 -1.58 -2.59
C LEU A 215 -0.93 -2.24 -3.76
N GLN A 216 -2.00 -2.98 -3.46
CA GLN A 216 -2.89 -3.57 -4.47
C GLN A 216 -3.61 -2.49 -5.29
N GLU A 217 -4.14 -1.45 -4.63
CA GLU A 217 -4.81 -0.33 -5.30
C GLU A 217 -3.84 0.46 -6.20
N MET A 218 -2.61 0.67 -5.74
CA MET A 218 -1.58 1.38 -6.50
C MET A 218 -0.89 0.50 -7.54
N GLN A 219 -1.19 -0.79 -7.63
CA GLN A 219 -0.41 -1.75 -8.43
C GLN A 219 -0.32 -1.34 -9.91
N ALA A 220 -1.41 -0.87 -10.52
CA ALA A 220 -1.44 -0.45 -11.92
C ALA A 220 -0.54 0.78 -12.17
N ASP A 221 -0.64 1.81 -11.32
CA ASP A 221 0.18 3.02 -11.38
C ASP A 221 1.67 2.67 -11.24
N LEU A 222 1.98 1.81 -10.26
CA LEU A 222 3.34 1.39 -9.95
C LEU A 222 3.93 0.55 -11.07
N ALA A 223 3.14 -0.36 -11.66
CA ALA A 223 3.57 -1.15 -12.81
C ALA A 223 3.84 -0.26 -14.04
N ALA A 224 3.00 0.75 -14.28
CA ALA A 224 3.23 1.72 -15.35
C ALA A 224 4.50 2.54 -15.11
N LEU A 225 4.73 3.02 -13.89
CA LEU A 225 5.95 3.72 -13.49
C LEU A 225 7.18 2.82 -13.64
N GLN A 226 7.14 1.59 -13.11
CA GLN A 226 8.23 0.60 -13.25
C GLN A 226 8.57 0.32 -14.72
N LYS A 227 7.56 0.21 -15.59
CA LYS A 227 7.79 0.02 -17.03
C LYS A 227 8.46 1.23 -17.68
N ARG A 228 8.09 2.45 -17.28
CA ARG A 228 8.73 3.70 -17.77
C ARG A 228 10.17 3.79 -17.30
N VAL A 229 10.41 3.61 -16.00
CA VAL A 229 11.70 3.72 -15.33
C VAL A 229 12.67 2.63 -15.81
N SER A 230 12.21 1.39 -16.01
CA SER A 230 13.03 0.30 -16.53
C SER A 230 13.54 0.53 -17.95
N ARG A 231 12.75 1.21 -18.80
CA ARG A 231 13.20 1.60 -20.14
C ARG A 231 14.38 2.59 -20.07
N PHE A 232 14.33 3.56 -19.18
CA PHE A 232 15.43 4.51 -18.98
C PHE A 232 16.66 3.83 -18.37
N HIS A 233 16.46 2.94 -17.39
CA HIS A 233 17.52 2.11 -16.82
C HIS A 233 18.30 1.36 -17.91
N LEU A 234 17.60 0.63 -18.79
CA LEU A 234 18.23 -0.14 -19.87
C LEU A 234 19.03 0.74 -20.86
N LEU A 235 18.53 1.94 -21.16
CA LEU A 235 19.23 2.87 -22.06
C LEU A 235 20.50 3.43 -21.43
N ASP A 236 20.44 3.83 -20.16
CA ASP A 236 21.60 4.37 -19.46
C ASP A 236 22.62 3.27 -19.12
N GLU A 237 22.16 2.07 -18.81
CA GLU A 237 23.02 0.89 -18.59
C GLU A 237 23.81 0.56 -19.86
N ALA A 238 23.15 0.57 -21.02
CA ALA A 238 23.80 0.36 -22.31
C ALA A 238 24.86 1.44 -22.59
N ARG A 239 24.51 2.72 -22.40
CA ARG A 239 25.46 3.85 -22.59
C ARG A 239 26.68 3.76 -21.68
N LEU A 240 26.46 3.46 -20.40
CA LEU A 240 27.52 3.34 -19.40
C LEU A 240 28.43 2.14 -19.72
N THR A 241 27.81 1.02 -20.11
CA THR A 241 28.52 -0.19 -20.53
C THR A 241 29.37 0.06 -21.77
N ASP A 242 28.83 0.72 -22.80
CA ASP A 242 29.57 1.04 -24.02
C ASP A 242 30.77 1.96 -23.74
N TYR A 243 30.59 2.97 -22.88
CA TYR A 243 31.66 3.85 -22.46
C TYR A 243 32.82 3.08 -21.79
N TYR A 244 32.52 2.28 -20.75
CA TYR A 244 33.56 1.52 -20.05
C TYR A 244 34.16 0.40 -20.92
N ASN A 245 33.38 -0.22 -21.81
CA ASN A 245 33.91 -1.19 -22.77
C ASN A 245 34.96 -0.55 -23.69
N SER A 246 34.72 0.67 -24.17
CA SER A 246 35.70 1.40 -25.01
C SER A 246 36.99 1.71 -24.24
N LEU A 247 36.86 2.18 -22.99
CA LEU A 247 38.00 2.47 -22.11
C LEU A 247 38.80 1.21 -21.76
N GLU A 248 38.13 0.11 -21.43
CA GLU A 248 38.78 -1.19 -21.17
C GLU A 248 39.51 -1.70 -22.43
N LYS A 249 38.91 -1.55 -23.62
CA LYS A 249 39.52 -1.96 -24.89
C LYS A 249 40.80 -1.18 -25.17
N ASP A 250 40.78 0.14 -24.95
CA ASP A 250 41.95 0.99 -25.13
C ASP A 250 43.08 0.65 -24.14
N LEU A 251 42.75 0.38 -22.87
CA LEU A 251 43.71 -0.05 -21.85
C LEU A 251 44.32 -1.42 -22.19
N ARG A 252 43.50 -2.38 -22.67
CA ARG A 252 43.97 -3.70 -23.10
C ARG A 252 44.89 -3.60 -24.33
N ALA A 253 44.56 -2.76 -25.30
CA ALA A 253 45.41 -2.52 -26.47
C ALA A 253 46.78 -1.93 -26.07
N ARG A 254 46.80 -1.00 -25.11
CA ARG A 254 48.05 -0.45 -24.55
C ARG A 254 48.85 -1.49 -23.78
N LEU A 255 48.19 -2.40 -23.06
CA LEU A 255 48.84 -3.52 -22.35
C LEU A 255 49.58 -4.46 -23.30
N GLN A 256 48.99 -4.77 -24.45
CA GLN A 256 49.60 -5.66 -25.46
C GLN A 256 50.90 -5.10 -26.06
N THR A 257 51.06 -3.77 -26.06
CA THR A 257 52.21 -3.07 -26.66
C THR A 257 53.17 -2.48 -25.61
N ALA A 258 52.88 -2.65 -24.31
CA ALA A 258 53.66 -2.08 -23.21
C ALA A 258 54.89 -2.94 -22.85
N SER A 259 56.00 -2.27 -22.53
CA SER A 259 57.19 -2.88 -21.94
C SER A 259 56.92 -3.42 -20.53
N ALA A 260 57.72 -4.40 -20.08
CA ALA A 260 57.56 -5.08 -18.78
C ALA A 260 57.41 -4.10 -17.60
N ASP A 261 58.18 -3.01 -17.59
CA ASP A 261 58.12 -2.00 -16.52
C ASP A 261 56.80 -1.20 -16.47
N ARG A 262 56.08 -1.09 -17.61
CA ARG A 262 54.82 -0.32 -17.72
C ARG A 262 53.56 -1.17 -17.61
N GLN A 263 53.67 -2.50 -17.74
CA GLN A 263 52.56 -3.43 -17.62
C GLN A 263 51.84 -3.41 -16.26
N PRO A 264 52.52 -3.42 -15.09
CA PRO A 264 51.83 -3.46 -13.81
C PRO A 264 50.96 -2.21 -13.58
N GLY A 265 51.48 -1.02 -13.88
CA GLY A 265 50.70 0.22 -13.75
C GLY A 265 49.50 0.34 -14.71
N LEU A 266 49.50 -0.38 -15.84
CA LEU A 266 48.32 -0.47 -16.72
C LEU A 266 47.32 -1.54 -16.26
N GLN A 267 47.78 -2.64 -15.66
CA GLN A 267 46.92 -3.64 -15.02
C GLN A 267 46.17 -3.04 -13.83
N ASP A 268 46.84 -2.25 -12.99
CA ASP A 268 46.20 -1.53 -11.87
C ASP A 268 45.16 -0.52 -12.34
N LYS A 269 45.40 0.15 -13.47
CA LYS A 269 44.40 1.04 -14.08
C LYS A 269 43.20 0.26 -14.60
N LEU A 270 43.42 -0.89 -15.22
CA LEU A 270 42.34 -1.74 -15.72
C LEU A 270 41.45 -2.26 -14.58
N THR A 271 42.06 -2.72 -13.47
CA THR A 271 41.31 -3.19 -12.29
C THR A 271 40.54 -2.05 -11.62
N THR A 272 41.13 -0.84 -11.58
CA THR A 272 40.45 0.38 -11.09
C THR A 272 39.23 0.70 -11.94
N VAL A 273 39.37 0.74 -13.27
CA VAL A 273 38.27 1.01 -14.21
C VAL A 273 37.16 -0.04 -14.09
N GLN A 274 37.50 -1.32 -13.95
CA GLN A 274 36.51 -2.39 -13.77
C GLN A 274 35.77 -2.28 -12.43
N THR A 275 36.44 -1.81 -11.39
CA THR A 275 35.83 -1.58 -10.08
C THR A 275 34.91 -0.37 -10.13
N GLU A 276 35.36 0.73 -10.74
CA GLU A 276 34.53 1.93 -10.96
C GLU A 276 33.28 1.60 -11.78
N ARG A 277 33.42 0.83 -12.87
CA ARG A 277 32.29 0.35 -13.67
C ARG A 277 31.27 -0.41 -12.82
N ARG A 278 31.72 -1.35 -11.98
CA ARG A 278 30.83 -2.12 -11.10
C ARG A 278 30.08 -1.22 -10.12
N HIS A 279 30.76 -0.25 -9.52
CA HIS A 279 30.12 0.73 -8.65
C HIS A 279 29.09 1.58 -9.41
N LYS A 280 29.43 2.08 -10.60
CA LYS A 280 28.49 2.89 -11.40
C LYS A 280 27.27 2.11 -11.86
N LEU A 281 27.41 0.84 -12.20
CA LEU A 281 26.27 -0.02 -12.54
C LEU A 281 25.39 -0.31 -11.31
N ALA A 282 26.00 -0.50 -10.13
CA ALA A 282 25.25 -0.66 -8.88
C ALA A 282 24.47 0.61 -8.51
N ASP A 283 25.11 1.79 -8.57
CA ASP A 283 24.47 3.09 -8.36
C ASP A 283 23.30 3.31 -9.31
N LEU A 284 23.46 2.89 -10.58
CA LEU A 284 22.41 2.99 -11.60
C LEU A 284 21.22 2.09 -11.25
N ALA A 285 21.48 0.84 -10.89
CA ALA A 285 20.44 -0.11 -10.52
C ALA A 285 19.65 0.35 -9.29
N GLU A 286 20.32 0.90 -8.28
CA GLU A 286 19.69 1.47 -7.09
C GLU A 286 18.83 2.69 -7.43
N ARG A 287 19.35 3.63 -8.24
CA ARG A 287 18.62 4.84 -8.63
C ARG A 287 17.32 4.57 -9.38
N TYR A 288 17.30 3.53 -10.22
CA TYR A 288 16.13 3.17 -11.01
C TYR A 288 15.21 2.15 -10.31
N GLN A 289 15.51 1.78 -9.06
CA GLN A 289 14.61 0.97 -8.26
C GLN A 289 13.41 1.80 -7.80
N VAL A 290 12.20 1.34 -8.10
CA VAL A 290 10.98 1.95 -7.58
C VAL A 290 10.74 1.46 -6.16
N GLN A 291 10.75 2.38 -5.20
CA GLN A 291 10.46 2.11 -3.79
C GLN A 291 9.24 2.94 -3.34
N ILE A 292 8.50 2.44 -2.36
CA ILE A 292 7.35 3.14 -1.79
C ILE A 292 7.48 3.11 -0.28
N ASN A 293 7.53 4.30 0.30
CA ASN A 293 7.53 4.47 1.74
C ASN A 293 6.15 4.95 2.17
N LEU A 294 5.46 4.14 2.98
CA LEU A 294 4.19 4.50 3.59
C LEU A 294 4.44 4.98 5.01
N THR A 295 4.17 6.26 5.28
CA THR A 295 4.19 6.82 6.63
C THR A 295 2.76 7.00 7.11
N LEU A 296 2.37 6.28 8.17
CA LEU A 296 1.06 6.47 8.80
C LEU A 296 0.99 7.88 9.39
N LEU A 297 -0.01 8.65 8.97
CA LEU A 297 -0.24 10.00 9.48
C LEU A 297 -1.22 9.96 10.64
N ASN A 298 -2.37 9.31 10.44
CA ASN A 298 -3.42 9.24 11.45
C ASN A 298 -4.47 8.16 11.17
N LEU A 299 -5.40 8.02 12.13
CA LEU A 299 -6.52 7.07 12.08
C LEU A 299 -7.87 7.78 12.25
N LEU A 300 -8.84 7.47 11.41
CA LEU A 300 -10.24 7.85 11.64
C LEU A 300 -11.02 6.60 12.06
N VAL A 301 -11.68 6.64 13.21
CA VAL A 301 -12.53 5.55 13.68
C VAL A 301 -13.99 5.89 13.38
N ILE A 302 -14.71 5.02 12.69
CA ILE A 302 -16.15 5.20 12.41
C ILE A 302 -16.92 4.06 13.06
N GLN A 303 -17.89 4.39 13.90
CA GLN A 303 -18.77 3.42 14.55
C GLN A 303 -20.15 3.42 13.92
N GLN A 304 -20.66 2.22 13.62
CA GLN A 304 -21.95 2.03 12.96
C GLN A 304 -22.71 0.87 13.61
N PRO A 305 -24.01 1.04 13.92
CA PRO A 305 -24.84 -0.06 14.38
C PRO A 305 -25.21 -0.97 13.20
N LYS A 306 -25.08 -2.29 13.38
CA LYS A 306 -25.48 -3.30 12.41
C LYS A 306 -26.25 -4.45 13.06
N ILE A 307 -26.86 -5.29 12.23
CA ILE A 307 -27.54 -6.50 12.67
C ILE A 307 -26.75 -7.70 12.17
N ILE A 308 -26.43 -8.64 13.06
CA ILE A 308 -25.78 -9.90 12.71
C ILE A 308 -26.72 -11.06 13.00
N GLN A 309 -26.75 -12.04 12.10
CA GLN A 309 -27.58 -13.24 12.21
C GLN A 309 -26.73 -14.49 11.94
N PRO A 310 -26.64 -15.46 12.87
CA PRO A 310 -25.95 -16.71 12.62
C PRO A 310 -26.60 -17.51 11.48
N VAL A 311 -25.77 -17.99 10.56
CA VAL A 311 -26.14 -18.82 9.41
C VAL A 311 -25.13 -19.94 9.29
N GLU A 312 -25.58 -21.13 8.92
CA GLU A 312 -24.74 -22.30 8.82
C GLU A 312 -24.32 -22.53 7.37
N ILE A 313 -23.02 -22.76 7.12
CA ILE A 313 -22.53 -23.17 5.81
C ILE A 313 -21.98 -24.59 5.95
N ALA A 314 -22.45 -25.50 5.10
CA ALA A 314 -22.03 -26.89 5.14
C ALA A 314 -21.78 -27.45 3.75
N ASN A 315 -20.81 -28.36 3.68
CA ASN A 315 -20.66 -29.30 2.57
C ASN A 315 -20.72 -30.75 3.11
N ARG A 316 -20.31 -31.73 2.31
CA ARG A 316 -20.33 -33.15 2.71
C ARG A 316 -19.33 -33.49 3.82
N SER A 317 -18.27 -32.71 4.02
CA SER A 317 -17.19 -33.02 4.97
C SER A 317 -17.15 -32.11 6.19
N THR A 318 -17.70 -30.89 6.08
CA THR A 318 -17.39 -29.80 6.99
C THR A 318 -18.61 -28.88 7.14
N ARG A 319 -18.78 -28.34 8.34
CA ARG A 319 -19.90 -27.48 8.72
C ARG A 319 -19.39 -26.36 9.63
N ILE A 320 -19.74 -25.12 9.30
CA ILE A 320 -19.31 -23.93 10.02
C ILE A 320 -20.50 -23.01 10.30
N SER A 321 -20.43 -22.24 11.38
CA SER A 321 -21.36 -21.16 11.69
C SER A 321 -20.69 -19.82 11.34
N VAL A 322 -21.34 -19.05 10.49
CA VAL A 322 -20.92 -17.70 10.07
C VAL A 322 -22.03 -16.71 10.41
N TYR A 323 -21.74 -15.41 10.41
CA TYR A 323 -22.78 -14.39 10.60
C TYR A 323 -23.09 -13.70 9.28
N ALA A 324 -24.37 -13.64 8.95
CA ALA A 324 -24.90 -12.70 7.98
C ALA A 324 -24.94 -11.32 8.62
N VAL A 325 -24.12 -10.40 8.11
CA VAL A 325 -24.07 -9.02 8.58
C VAL A 325 -24.95 -8.18 7.65
N TYR A 326 -26.02 -7.61 8.19
CA TYR A 326 -26.87 -6.66 7.49
C TYR A 326 -26.42 -5.24 7.82
N ASP A 327 -26.06 -4.50 6.77
CA ASP A 327 -25.76 -3.08 6.85
C ASP A 327 -27.05 -2.27 6.65
N PRO A 328 -27.60 -1.62 7.70
CA PRO A 328 -28.82 -0.83 7.59
C PRO A 328 -28.62 0.49 6.82
N LEU A 329 -27.39 1.00 6.71
CA LEU A 329 -27.07 2.18 5.91
C LEU A 329 -27.13 1.84 4.42
N LEU A 330 -26.45 0.76 4.02
CA LEU A 330 -26.42 0.30 2.62
C LEU A 330 -27.63 -0.55 2.24
N ARG A 331 -28.46 -0.93 3.22
CA ARG A 331 -29.65 -1.78 3.10
C ARG A 331 -29.39 -3.14 2.45
N GLN A 332 -28.19 -3.69 2.61
CA GLN A 332 -27.76 -4.93 1.99
C GLN A 332 -27.01 -5.83 2.96
N LEU A 333 -26.85 -7.09 2.60
CA LEU A 333 -25.93 -7.98 3.28
C LEU A 333 -24.50 -7.66 2.86
N GLU A 334 -23.61 -7.64 3.83
CA GLU A 334 -22.19 -7.61 3.53
C GLU A 334 -21.76 -8.94 2.91
N PRO A 335 -20.88 -8.91 1.89
CA PRO A 335 -20.39 -10.13 1.26
C PRO A 335 -19.61 -10.99 2.27
N LEU A 336 -19.60 -12.30 2.03
CA LEU A 336 -18.64 -13.17 2.68
C LEU A 336 -17.23 -12.82 2.21
N HIS A 337 -16.23 -13.07 3.06
CA HIS A 337 -14.84 -12.77 2.77
C HIS A 337 -14.03 -14.06 2.67
N CYS A 338 -13.06 -14.05 1.77
CA CYS A 338 -12.04 -15.08 1.73
C CYS A 338 -11.09 -14.89 2.92
N GLN A 339 -10.87 -15.95 3.69
CA GLN A 339 -10.00 -15.91 4.87
C GLN A 339 -8.51 -15.96 4.51
N VAL A 340 -8.17 -16.30 3.26
CA VAL A 340 -6.78 -16.32 2.76
C VAL A 340 -6.35 -14.94 2.27
N CYS A 341 -7.09 -14.34 1.34
CA CYS A 341 -6.73 -13.05 0.75
C CYS A 341 -7.41 -11.84 1.39
N GLY A 342 -8.37 -12.07 2.30
CA GLY A 342 -9.13 -11.00 2.97
C GLY A 342 -10.14 -10.28 2.07
N GLN A 343 -10.24 -10.58 0.77
CA GLN A 343 -11.14 -9.85 -0.13
C GLN A 343 -12.58 -10.39 -0.06
N PRO A 344 -13.59 -9.54 -0.31
CA PRO A 344 -14.97 -9.98 -0.43
C PRO A 344 -15.15 -10.93 -1.62
N GLY A 345 -16.05 -11.90 -1.50
CA GLY A 345 -16.30 -12.90 -2.53
C GLY A 345 -17.78 -13.23 -2.69
N HIS A 346 -18.29 -13.09 -3.91
CA HIS A 346 -19.64 -13.54 -4.26
C HIS A 346 -19.72 -15.05 -4.47
N ARG A 347 -18.59 -15.68 -4.81
CA ARG A 347 -18.45 -17.12 -5.03
C ARG A 347 -17.26 -17.63 -4.24
N LEU A 348 -17.51 -18.43 -3.22
CA LEU A 348 -16.48 -18.96 -2.33
C LEU A 348 -16.55 -20.49 -2.26
N TYR A 349 -15.44 -21.10 -1.86
CA TYR A 349 -15.34 -22.51 -1.53
C TYR A 349 -15.17 -22.68 -0.02
N LEU A 350 -15.77 -23.73 0.52
CA LEU A 350 -15.55 -24.19 1.89
C LEU A 350 -14.42 -25.22 1.91
N CYS A 351 -13.27 -24.83 2.44
CA CYS A 351 -12.13 -25.70 2.75
C CYS A 351 -12.54 -26.81 3.72
N HIS A 352 -11.84 -27.95 3.66
CA HIS A 352 -12.05 -29.06 4.59
C HIS A 352 -11.96 -28.66 6.08
N ASN A 353 -11.09 -27.69 6.40
CA ASN A 353 -10.90 -27.20 7.77
C ASN A 353 -11.88 -26.07 8.16
N GLY A 354 -12.86 -25.78 7.30
CA GLY A 354 -13.91 -24.81 7.59
C GLY A 354 -13.59 -23.38 7.17
N HIS A 355 -12.52 -23.18 6.39
CA HIS A 355 -12.21 -21.84 5.87
C HIS A 355 -12.96 -21.51 4.58
N LEU A 356 -13.36 -20.25 4.41
CA LEU A 356 -13.93 -19.76 3.16
C LEU A 356 -12.82 -19.16 2.29
N ALA A 357 -12.73 -19.57 1.02
CA ALA A 357 -11.68 -19.11 0.11
C ALA A 357 -12.19 -18.88 -1.32
N HIS A 358 -11.59 -17.92 -2.03
CA HIS A 358 -11.76 -17.81 -3.49
C HIS A 358 -11.11 -19.00 -4.20
N GLU A 359 -11.50 -19.22 -5.45
CA GLU A 359 -10.95 -20.28 -6.31
C GLU A 359 -9.42 -20.18 -6.45
N GLU A 360 -8.92 -18.98 -6.67
CA GLU A 360 -7.48 -18.69 -6.79
C GLU A 360 -6.71 -18.86 -5.47
N CYS A 361 -7.41 -18.85 -4.33
CA CYS A 361 -6.83 -19.04 -3.01
C CYS A 361 -6.89 -20.49 -2.53
N LEU A 362 -7.34 -21.42 -3.38
CA LEU A 362 -7.34 -22.84 -3.06
C LEU A 362 -5.97 -23.47 -3.33
N ALA A 363 -5.58 -24.35 -2.42
CA ALA A 363 -4.54 -25.33 -2.69
C ALA A 363 -5.08 -26.43 -3.62
N PRO A 364 -4.20 -27.17 -4.33
CA PRO A 364 -4.61 -28.27 -5.19
C PRO A 364 -5.47 -29.30 -4.42
N ALA A 365 -6.56 -29.75 -5.04
CA ALA A 365 -7.47 -30.72 -4.44
C ALA A 365 -6.82 -32.10 -4.34
N CYS A 366 -7.08 -32.83 -3.25
CA CYS A 366 -6.52 -34.18 -3.08
C CYS A 366 -7.05 -35.14 -4.16
N ILE A 367 -6.15 -35.90 -4.80
CA ILE A 367 -6.51 -36.82 -5.89
C ILE A 367 -7.44 -37.95 -5.43
N ASP A 368 -7.26 -38.46 -4.20
CA ASP A 368 -7.99 -39.61 -3.67
C ASP A 368 -9.37 -39.21 -3.11
N CYS A 369 -9.41 -38.25 -2.17
CA CYS A 369 -10.67 -37.87 -1.50
C CYS A 369 -11.40 -36.67 -2.13
N LYS A 370 -10.80 -36.00 -3.11
CA LYS A 370 -11.32 -34.80 -3.79
C LYS A 370 -11.62 -33.62 -2.86
N ARG A 371 -11.13 -33.65 -1.61
CA ARG A 371 -11.26 -32.54 -0.66
C ARG A 371 -10.41 -31.36 -1.12
N VAL A 372 -10.95 -30.16 -0.94
CA VAL A 372 -10.27 -28.89 -1.24
C VAL A 372 -9.74 -28.27 0.04
N PHE A 373 -8.57 -27.66 -0.06
CA PHE A 373 -7.89 -26.96 1.03
C PHE A 373 -7.64 -25.52 0.59
N CYS A 374 -7.65 -24.56 1.52
CA CYS A 374 -7.25 -23.19 1.23
C CYS A 374 -5.72 -23.04 1.35
N GLY A 375 -5.16 -21.93 0.87
CA GLY A 375 -3.73 -21.63 0.98
C GLY A 375 -3.16 -21.78 2.40
N ASP A 376 -3.89 -21.34 3.43
CA ASP A 376 -3.46 -21.48 4.83
C ASP A 376 -3.40 -22.94 5.31
N CYS A 377 -4.19 -23.81 4.69
CA CYS A 377 -4.22 -25.26 4.96
C CYS A 377 -3.39 -26.06 3.94
N ALA A 378 -2.62 -25.40 3.07
CA ALA A 378 -1.81 -26.08 2.06
C ALA A 378 -0.77 -27.04 2.67
N HIS A 379 -0.32 -26.76 3.90
CA HIS A 379 0.61 -27.62 4.66
C HIS A 379 0.05 -29.01 5.03
N GLU A 380 -1.26 -29.23 4.85
CA GLU A 380 -1.91 -30.54 5.00
C GLU A 380 -2.02 -31.32 3.69
N VAL A 381 -1.52 -30.75 2.59
CA VAL A 381 -1.51 -31.35 1.27
C VAL A 381 -0.05 -31.54 0.82
N ASP A 382 0.38 -32.79 0.76
CA ASP A 382 1.67 -33.21 0.23
C ASP A 382 1.53 -33.70 -1.22
N GLU A 383 2.63 -34.14 -1.82
CA GLU A 383 2.64 -34.76 -3.15
C GLU A 383 2.89 -36.27 -3.07
N CYS A 384 2.28 -37.03 -3.98
CA CYS A 384 2.63 -38.43 -4.19
C CYS A 384 4.08 -38.57 -4.67
N ALA A 385 4.88 -39.40 -4.00
CA ALA A 385 6.27 -39.66 -4.41
C ALA A 385 6.42 -40.29 -5.81
N VAL A 386 5.34 -40.84 -6.38
CA VAL A 386 5.32 -41.52 -7.69
C VAL A 386 4.76 -40.59 -8.78
N CYS A 387 3.52 -40.10 -8.63
CA CYS A 387 2.86 -39.29 -9.68
C CYS A 387 2.91 -37.78 -9.47
N ARG A 388 3.46 -37.30 -8.35
CA ARG A 388 3.51 -35.88 -7.97
C ARG A 388 2.14 -35.19 -7.85
N GLN A 389 1.05 -35.95 -7.84
CA GLN A 389 -0.29 -35.41 -7.63
C GLN A 389 -0.52 -35.10 -6.14
N PRO A 390 -1.34 -34.09 -5.83
CA PRO A 390 -1.62 -33.65 -4.46
C PRO A 390 -2.40 -34.69 -3.64
N LEU A 391 -1.98 -34.86 -2.38
CA LEU A 391 -2.51 -35.81 -1.40
C LEU A 391 -2.66 -35.14 -0.05
N CYS A 392 -3.87 -35.20 0.51
CA CYS A 392 -4.06 -34.72 1.88
C CYS A 392 -3.50 -35.73 2.90
N ARG A 393 -3.14 -35.23 4.09
CA ARG A 393 -2.67 -36.06 5.22
C ARG A 393 -3.61 -37.20 5.62
N HIS A 394 -4.90 -37.10 5.28
CA HIS A 394 -5.88 -38.14 5.58
C HIS A 394 -5.90 -39.28 4.54
N SER A 395 -5.45 -39.02 3.31
CA SER A 395 -5.43 -40.01 2.22
C SER A 395 -4.03 -40.51 1.90
N GLN A 396 -2.99 -39.92 2.50
CA GLN A 396 -1.62 -40.36 2.29
C GLN A 396 -1.40 -41.77 2.85
N MET A 397 -0.78 -42.62 2.04
CA MET A 397 -0.30 -43.94 2.48
C MET A 397 1.22 -43.85 2.65
N ILE A 398 1.71 -44.17 3.85
CA ILE A 398 3.14 -44.22 4.14
C ILE A 398 3.68 -45.57 3.66
N CYS A 399 4.67 -45.53 2.77
CA CYS A 399 5.35 -46.74 2.34
C CYS A 399 6.12 -47.37 3.51
N PRO A 400 5.87 -48.64 3.89
CA PRO A 400 6.49 -49.27 5.05
C PRO A 400 8.01 -49.43 4.90
N THR A 401 8.53 -49.39 3.67
CA THR A 401 9.95 -49.62 3.37
C THR A 401 10.80 -48.34 3.37
N CYS A 402 10.26 -47.17 2.97
CA CYS A 402 11.03 -45.91 2.91
C CYS A 402 10.39 -44.70 3.58
N GLY A 403 9.19 -44.84 4.15
CA GLY A 403 8.49 -43.74 4.82
C GLY A 403 7.91 -42.67 3.89
N ARG A 404 8.02 -42.79 2.56
CA ARG A 404 7.46 -41.80 1.62
C ARG A 404 5.94 -41.91 1.49
N HIS A 405 5.30 -40.78 1.18
CA HIS A 405 3.85 -40.68 0.97
C HIS A 405 3.45 -41.07 -0.46
N THR A 406 2.45 -41.93 -0.60
CA THR A 406 1.90 -42.40 -1.87
C THR A 406 0.37 -42.28 -1.89
N CYS A 407 -0.22 -42.17 -3.09
CA CYS A 407 -1.67 -42.24 -3.25
C CYS A 407 -2.13 -43.69 -3.20
N GLN A 408 -3.42 -43.93 -3.04
CA GLN A 408 -3.96 -45.29 -3.05
C GLN A 408 -3.59 -46.09 -4.31
N ALA A 409 -3.58 -45.44 -5.47
CA ALA A 409 -3.23 -46.09 -6.74
C ALA A 409 -1.75 -46.50 -6.84
N HIS A 410 -0.84 -45.89 -6.04
CA HIS A 410 0.61 -46.09 -6.16
C HIS A 410 1.24 -46.67 -4.88
N ARG A 411 0.44 -47.27 -4.00
CA ARG A 411 0.88 -47.86 -2.71
C ARG A 411 2.10 -48.79 -2.84
N GLU A 412 2.20 -49.50 -3.97
CA GLU A 412 3.25 -50.51 -4.22
C GLU A 412 4.29 -50.06 -5.26
N LEU A 413 4.12 -48.89 -5.88
CA LEU A 413 5.00 -48.39 -6.94
C LEU A 413 6.12 -47.47 -6.42
N CYS A 414 6.21 -47.28 -5.10
CA CYS A 414 7.22 -46.42 -4.49
C CYS A 414 8.65 -46.99 -4.59
N HIS A 415 8.78 -48.32 -4.77
CA HIS A 415 10.04 -49.06 -4.80
C HIS A 415 10.21 -49.99 -5.99
N ALA A 416 9.26 -50.00 -6.92
CA ALA A 416 9.25 -50.96 -8.02
C ALA A 416 10.36 -50.71 -9.07
N ASN A 417 11.26 -49.74 -8.86
CA ASN A 417 12.46 -49.52 -9.66
C ASN A 417 13.72 -49.34 -8.78
N ASP A 418 14.31 -50.46 -8.32
CA ASP A 418 15.55 -50.50 -7.54
C ASP A 418 15.61 -49.53 -6.35
N GLY A 419 14.53 -49.48 -5.57
CA GLY A 419 14.43 -48.59 -4.39
C GLY A 419 14.08 -47.13 -4.71
N ARG A 420 13.73 -46.81 -5.97
CA ARG A 420 13.19 -45.53 -6.39
C ARG A 420 11.72 -45.64 -6.82
N PRO A 421 10.94 -44.54 -6.73
CA PRO A 421 9.59 -44.48 -7.27
C PRO A 421 9.61 -44.76 -8.77
N VAL A 422 8.65 -45.55 -9.25
CA VAL A 422 8.46 -45.76 -10.69
C VAL A 422 8.24 -44.42 -11.35
N ALA A 423 9.05 -44.10 -12.35
CA ALA A 423 8.81 -42.95 -13.20
C ALA A 423 7.58 -43.27 -14.06
N LEU A 424 6.41 -42.75 -13.66
CA LEU A 424 5.25 -42.77 -14.52
C LEU A 424 5.54 -41.84 -15.69
N THR A 425 5.77 -42.40 -16.87
CA THR A 425 5.67 -41.66 -18.11
C THR A 425 4.22 -41.18 -18.21
N VAL A 426 3.99 -39.92 -17.82
CA VAL A 426 2.70 -39.26 -18.08
C VAL A 426 2.51 -39.34 -19.60
N PRO A 427 1.45 -39.99 -20.12
CA PRO A 427 1.13 -39.83 -21.52
C PRO A 427 0.83 -38.35 -21.70
N THR A 428 1.71 -37.65 -22.41
CA THR A 428 1.42 -36.33 -22.94
C THR A 428 0.09 -36.47 -23.66
N VAL A 429 -0.97 -35.89 -23.11
CA VAL A 429 -2.18 -35.63 -23.90
C VAL A 429 -1.66 -34.77 -25.04
N ALA A 430 -1.55 -35.38 -26.22
CA ALA A 430 -1.24 -34.65 -27.43
C ALA A 430 -2.26 -33.52 -27.48
N ALA A 431 -1.76 -32.28 -27.49
CA ALA A 431 -2.58 -31.13 -27.80
C ALA A 431 -3.39 -31.50 -29.06
N PRO A 432 -4.72 -31.28 -29.09
CA PRO A 432 -5.48 -31.52 -30.30
C PRO A 432 -4.77 -30.77 -31.43
N ALA A 433 -4.41 -31.52 -32.47
CA ALA A 433 -3.71 -30.98 -33.63
C ALA A 433 -4.44 -29.72 -34.08
N ALA A 434 -3.70 -28.63 -34.21
CA ALA A 434 -4.22 -27.42 -34.82
C ALA A 434 -4.87 -27.81 -36.16
N PRO A 435 -6.10 -27.33 -36.45
CA PRO A 435 -6.70 -27.60 -37.75
C PRO A 435 -5.76 -27.09 -38.85
N PRO A 436 -5.67 -27.81 -39.99
CA PRO A 436 -4.80 -27.42 -41.08
C PRO A 436 -5.10 -25.97 -41.51
N PRO A 437 -4.08 -25.18 -41.87
CA PRO A 437 -4.28 -23.81 -42.30
C PRO A 437 -5.23 -23.81 -43.50
N VAL A 438 -6.39 -23.20 -43.32
CA VAL A 438 -7.30 -22.89 -44.43
C VAL A 438 -6.53 -22.02 -45.40
N ALA A 439 -6.33 -22.53 -46.61
CA ALA A 439 -5.75 -21.80 -47.72
C ALA A 439 -6.56 -20.52 -47.94
N LYS A 440 -5.97 -19.37 -47.60
CA LYS A 440 -6.51 -18.07 -47.96
C LYS A 440 -6.34 -17.90 -49.47
N THR A 441 -7.46 -17.85 -50.17
CA THR A 441 -7.60 -17.33 -51.52
C THR A 441 -6.97 -15.93 -51.59
N PRO A 442 -6.15 -15.61 -52.61
CA PRO A 442 -5.54 -14.30 -52.72
C PRO A 442 -6.61 -13.27 -53.13
N ALA A 443 -6.92 -12.35 -52.21
CA ALA A 443 -7.70 -11.16 -52.53
C ALA A 443 -6.80 -10.12 -53.23
N PRO A 444 -7.35 -9.34 -54.18
CA PRO A 444 -6.58 -8.64 -55.19
C PRO A 444 -5.87 -7.39 -54.68
N ALA A 445 -4.72 -7.11 -55.30
CA ALA A 445 -3.83 -5.99 -55.00
C ALA A 445 -4.54 -4.63 -55.13
N PRO A 446 -4.40 -3.72 -54.14
CA PRO A 446 -4.79 -2.34 -54.33
C PRO A 446 -3.77 -1.60 -55.22
N ALA A 447 -4.33 -0.84 -56.16
CA ALA A 447 -3.63 -0.13 -57.21
C ALA A 447 -2.68 0.97 -56.70
N ALA A 448 -1.58 1.14 -57.43
CA ALA A 448 -0.58 2.18 -57.25
C ALA A 448 -1.18 3.59 -57.43
N PRO A 449 -0.91 4.55 -56.52
CA PRO A 449 -1.12 5.96 -56.81
C PRO A 449 0.08 6.53 -57.59
N LYS A 450 -0.27 7.21 -58.68
CA LYS A 450 0.59 7.91 -59.62
C LYS A 450 1.40 9.03 -58.94
N GLY A 451 2.59 9.26 -59.48
CA GLY A 451 3.59 10.21 -59.01
C GLY A 451 3.15 11.66 -58.85
N LYS A 452 3.85 12.33 -57.93
CA LYS A 452 4.04 13.79 -57.92
C LYS A 452 5.51 14.09 -57.63
N THR A 453 6.04 14.98 -58.44
CA THR A 453 7.39 15.56 -58.55
C THR A 453 7.87 16.18 -57.22
N PRO A 454 9.17 16.16 -56.90
CA PRO A 454 9.69 16.74 -55.66
C PRO A 454 9.76 18.28 -55.71
N PRO A 455 9.40 19.01 -54.64
CA PRO A 455 9.76 20.41 -54.50
C PRO A 455 11.17 20.57 -53.94
N ALA A 456 11.77 21.72 -54.26
CA ALA A 456 13.17 22.06 -54.07
C ALA A 456 13.64 22.11 -52.61
N LYS A 457 14.94 21.85 -52.43
CA LYS A 457 15.70 21.98 -51.18
C LYS A 457 15.72 23.43 -50.71
N THR A 458 15.11 23.71 -49.55
CA THR A 458 15.39 24.90 -48.73
C THR A 458 16.25 24.52 -47.53
N LYS A 459 17.40 25.19 -47.39
CA LYS A 459 18.36 25.03 -46.28
C LYS A 459 17.73 25.49 -44.94
N PRO A 460 17.91 24.76 -43.82
CA PRO A 460 17.55 25.27 -42.51
C PRO A 460 18.53 26.36 -42.07
N LYS A 461 17.97 27.46 -41.57
CA LYS A 461 18.66 28.61 -40.98
C LYS A 461 19.18 28.22 -39.59
N VAL A 462 20.47 28.44 -39.34
CA VAL A 462 21.12 28.22 -38.04
C VAL A 462 20.55 29.19 -37.00
N ILE A 463 20.01 28.65 -35.90
CA ILE A 463 19.65 29.41 -34.70
C ILE A 463 20.83 29.27 -33.72
N PRO A 464 21.36 30.36 -33.13
CA PRO A 464 22.44 30.27 -32.15
C PRO A 464 21.92 29.70 -30.82
N ALA A 465 22.73 28.88 -30.18
CA ALA A 465 22.44 28.26 -28.90
C ALA A 465 22.33 29.29 -27.75
N PRO A 466 21.47 29.06 -26.74
CA PRO A 466 21.37 29.92 -25.57
C PRO A 466 22.63 29.78 -24.67
N PRO A 467 22.98 30.83 -23.90
CA PRO A 467 24.16 30.82 -23.05
C PRO A 467 23.97 29.87 -21.87
N LYS A 468 25.04 29.14 -21.52
CA LYS A 468 25.08 28.21 -20.39
C LYS A 468 24.89 28.96 -19.05
N PRO A 469 24.12 28.41 -18.09
CA PRO A 469 24.02 28.98 -16.75
C PRO A 469 25.37 28.89 -16.04
N GLN A 470 25.80 30.00 -15.42
CA GLN A 470 26.98 30.01 -14.55
C GLN A 470 26.60 29.47 -13.17
N LEU A 471 27.27 28.40 -12.74
CA LEU A 471 27.16 27.87 -11.38
C LEU A 471 27.73 28.89 -10.36
N PRO A 472 27.06 29.10 -9.21
CA PRO A 472 27.59 29.96 -8.16
C PRO A 472 28.90 29.38 -7.59
N LYS A 473 29.93 30.22 -7.54
CA LYS A 473 31.22 29.90 -6.92
C LYS A 473 31.04 29.84 -5.40
N GLY A 474 31.15 28.64 -4.86
CA GLY A 474 31.30 28.40 -3.43
C GLY A 474 31.04 26.94 -3.11
N THR A 475 32.08 26.11 -3.08
CA THR A 475 31.94 24.75 -2.55
C THR A 475 31.64 24.85 -1.04
N PRO A 476 30.54 24.25 -0.55
CA PRO A 476 30.32 24.15 0.89
C PRO A 476 31.47 23.34 1.49
N LYS A 477 32.13 23.90 2.52
CA LYS A 477 33.23 23.24 3.21
C LYS A 477 32.72 21.94 3.84
N PRO A 478 33.54 20.87 3.89
CA PRO A 478 33.11 19.61 4.51
C PRO A 478 32.86 19.83 6.00
N VAL A 479 31.65 19.48 6.43
CA VAL A 479 31.24 19.45 7.84
C VAL A 479 31.05 17.99 8.20
N ARG A 480 31.65 17.55 9.31
CA ARG A 480 31.50 16.19 9.82
C ARG A 480 30.37 16.21 10.85
N MET A 481 29.46 15.25 10.79
CA MET A 481 28.42 15.09 11.79
C MET A 481 28.75 13.90 12.67
N GLU A 482 28.75 14.09 13.99
CA GLU A 482 28.87 13.02 14.97
C GLU A 482 27.58 12.90 15.77
N VAL A 483 27.12 11.67 15.98
CA VAL A 483 25.91 11.39 16.76
C VAL A 483 26.30 10.52 17.94
N ILE A 484 26.02 11.00 19.14
CA ILE A 484 26.27 10.31 20.40
C ILE A 484 24.92 9.94 21.01
N LEU A 485 24.77 8.66 21.37
CA LEU A 485 23.58 8.13 22.03
C LEU A 485 23.85 8.05 23.54
N HIS A 486 23.02 8.72 24.32
CA HIS A 486 22.96 8.60 25.78
C HIS A 486 21.71 7.80 26.19
N HIS A 487 21.63 7.41 27.46
CA HIS A 487 20.55 6.56 27.97
C HIS A 487 19.15 7.15 27.72
N ASN A 488 18.99 8.47 27.86
CA ASN A 488 17.72 9.19 27.66
C ASN A 488 17.82 10.35 26.66
N ALA A 489 18.93 10.46 25.91
CA ALA A 489 19.11 11.55 24.96
C ALA A 489 19.93 11.16 23.74
N VAL A 490 19.67 11.81 22.61
CA VAL A 490 20.50 11.75 21.39
C VAL A 490 21.12 13.12 21.19
N ALA A 491 22.43 13.20 21.02
CA ALA A 491 23.13 14.45 20.70
C ALA A 491 23.81 14.35 19.34
N ALA A 492 23.50 15.28 18.43
CA ALA A 492 24.16 15.42 17.14
C ALA A 492 25.03 16.69 17.12
N TYR A 493 26.30 16.52 16.82
CA TYR A 493 27.30 17.58 16.73
C TYR A 493 27.70 17.78 15.27
N LEU A 494 27.61 19.01 14.79
CA LEU A 494 28.17 19.44 13.51
C LEU A 494 29.55 20.03 13.78
N LEU A 495 30.59 19.32 13.35
CA LEU A 495 31.98 19.67 13.57
C LEU A 495 32.59 20.31 12.31
N GLY A 496 33.22 21.47 12.52
CA GLY A 496 34.01 22.18 11.52
C GLY A 496 35.45 21.67 11.41
N LYS A 497 36.32 22.47 10.79
CA LYS A 497 37.76 22.15 10.76
C LYS A 497 38.34 22.11 12.18
N ARG A 498 39.17 21.10 12.47
CA ARG A 498 39.82 20.84 13.77
C ARG A 498 38.83 20.45 14.89
N ASP A 499 37.78 19.69 14.55
CA ASP A 499 36.74 19.22 15.49
C ASP A 499 36.07 20.33 16.31
N ARG A 500 36.02 21.55 15.76
CA ARG A 500 35.31 22.66 16.40
C ARG A 500 33.81 22.48 16.24
N GLU A 501 33.07 22.43 17.35
CA GLU A 501 31.60 22.41 17.34
C GLU A 501 31.02 23.68 16.71
N ILE A 502 30.28 23.51 15.61
CA ILE A 502 29.56 24.59 14.91
C ILE A 502 28.11 24.67 15.40
N ALA A 503 27.50 23.51 15.61
CA ALA A 503 26.15 23.39 16.13
C ALA A 503 25.94 22.05 16.82
N THR A 504 25.17 22.06 17.90
CA THR A 504 24.79 20.87 18.65
C THR A 504 23.27 20.81 18.76
N ARG A 505 22.69 19.65 18.49
CA ARG A 505 21.27 19.38 18.66
C ARG A 505 21.10 18.20 19.59
N VAL A 506 20.38 18.40 20.69
CA VAL A 506 20.09 17.37 21.69
C VAL A 506 18.59 17.10 21.70
N TRP A 507 18.23 15.83 21.62
CA TRP A 507 16.87 15.31 21.80
C TRP A 507 16.84 14.52 23.10
N GLU A 508 16.08 14.98 24.08
CA GLU A 508 15.94 14.32 25.37
C GLU A 508 14.54 13.73 25.50
N LEU A 509 14.45 12.45 25.85
CA LEU A 509 13.18 11.80 26.16
C LEU A 509 12.74 12.26 27.55
N VAL A 510 11.54 12.85 27.63
CA VAL A 510 10.92 13.29 28.88
C VAL A 510 9.83 12.28 29.26
N PRO A 511 10.12 11.31 30.14
CA PRO A 511 9.22 10.17 30.37
C PRO A 511 7.90 10.56 31.02
N GLU A 512 7.88 11.65 31.80
CA GLU A 512 6.69 12.11 32.53
C GLU A 512 5.66 12.81 31.63
N GLU A 513 6.10 13.40 30.52
CA GLU A 513 5.22 14.12 29.58
C GLU A 513 4.99 13.34 28.27
N GLY A 514 5.61 12.17 28.11
CA GLY A 514 5.49 11.34 26.90
C GLY A 514 6.03 12.00 25.63
N GLY A 515 6.99 12.94 25.77
CA GLY A 515 7.48 13.79 24.69
C GLY A 515 9.00 13.76 24.50
N ILE A 516 9.47 14.44 23.44
CA ILE A 516 10.90 14.65 23.16
C ILE A 516 11.19 16.15 23.24
N LEU A 517 12.01 16.55 24.20
CA LEU A 517 12.49 17.93 24.32
C LEU A 517 13.67 18.13 23.35
N ARG A 518 13.60 19.19 22.52
CA ARG A 518 14.64 19.50 21.53
C ARG A 518 15.40 20.77 21.88
N ASN A 519 16.67 20.63 22.22
CA ASN A 519 17.58 21.75 22.46
C ASN A 519 18.56 21.93 21.29
N CYS A 520 18.75 23.16 20.82
CA CYS A 520 19.67 23.49 19.72
C CYS A 520 20.58 24.64 20.12
N THR A 521 21.89 24.42 20.09
CA THR A 521 22.91 25.45 20.28
C THR A 521 23.71 25.60 18.99
N CYS A 522 23.81 26.82 18.46
CA CYS A 522 24.60 27.09 17.26
C CYS A 522 25.41 28.38 17.42
N GLU A 523 26.64 28.40 16.88
CA GLU A 523 27.56 29.54 17.01
C GLU A 523 27.02 30.86 16.42
N LYS A 524 26.03 30.79 15.51
CA LYS A 524 25.46 31.97 14.85
C LYS A 524 24.28 32.62 15.59
N GLY A 525 23.94 32.13 16.79
CA GLY A 525 22.70 32.50 17.46
C GLY A 525 21.48 31.93 16.73
N ALA A 526 20.36 31.79 17.44
CA ALA A 526 19.14 31.30 16.84
C ALA A 526 18.81 32.13 15.58
N PRO A 527 18.48 31.51 14.44
CA PRO A 527 17.99 32.26 13.29
C PRO A 527 16.79 33.09 13.75
N ALA A 528 16.83 34.40 13.50
CA ALA A 528 15.73 35.31 13.78
C ALA A 528 14.46 34.75 13.13
N GLY A 529 13.55 34.22 13.96
CA GLY A 529 12.37 33.50 13.48
C GLY A 529 11.87 32.38 14.39
N GLN A 530 12.56 32.03 15.48
CA GLN A 530 12.07 31.05 16.46
C GLN A 530 12.18 31.59 17.89
N MET A 531 11.22 32.45 18.25
CA MET A 531 10.71 32.54 19.63
C MET A 531 9.20 32.33 19.58
N ALA A 532 8.80 31.06 19.68
CA ALA A 532 7.60 30.50 20.30
C ALA A 532 7.56 29.02 19.91
#